data_AF-A0A4V1XSC0-F1
#
_entry.id   AF-A0A4V1XSC0-F1
#
_cell.length_a   1.000
_cell.length_b   1.000
_cell.length_c   1.000
_cell.angle_alpha   90.00
_cell.angle_beta   90.00
_cell.angle_gamma   90.00
#
_symmetry.space_group_name_H-M   'P 1'
#
loop_
_entity.id
_entity.type
_entity.pdbx_description
1 polymer ?
#
loop_
_entity_poly.entity_id
_entity_poly.type
_entity_poly.pdbx_seq_one_letter_code
_entity_poly.pdbx_strand_id
1 'polypeptide(L)'
;MLVNRSKNQSGPATMSIYFRQTATGAARNMVPLAQQPHSSTTSECPAPAPEEGERVVTIDMKNRHSEAIYDEFMEKTGATLVAPTPDEQVEMQQVEELREKAAVDRAIMKKYIDDKRREERMLAQARQEAEAIRMANQ
;
A
#
# COMPACT_ATOMS: atom_id res chain seq x y z
N MET A 1 -5.89 12.65 7.39
CA MET A 1 -4.59 12.02 7.73
C MET A 1 -3.53 12.61 6.82
N LEU A 2 -2.39 13.00 7.36
CA LEU A 2 -1.31 13.65 6.62
C LEU A 2 -0.03 12.82 6.77
N VAL A 3 0.82 12.83 5.74
CA VAL A 3 2.09 12.10 5.75
C VAL A 3 3.21 13.03 5.30
N ASN A 4 4.24 13.17 6.14
CA ASN A 4 5.45 13.89 5.80
C ASN A 4 6.61 12.92 5.62
N ARG A 5 7.02 12.69 4.37
CA ARG A 5 8.11 11.77 4.03
C ARG A 5 9.44 12.50 4.00
N SER A 6 10.53 11.76 4.23
CA SER A 6 11.90 12.26 4.17
C SER A 6 12.80 11.26 3.46
N LYS A 7 13.91 11.75 2.89
CA LYS A 7 14.99 10.91 2.34
C LYS A 7 15.93 10.38 3.43
N ASN A 8 15.84 10.91 4.65
CA ASN A 8 16.68 10.49 5.76
C ASN A 8 16.19 9.17 6.38
N GLN A 9 16.80 8.07 5.97
CA GLN A 9 16.47 6.73 6.49
C GLN A 9 16.83 6.53 7.98
N SER A 10 17.78 7.30 8.52
CA SER A 10 18.12 7.23 9.95
C SER A 10 17.16 8.04 10.83
N GLY A 11 16.26 8.83 10.22
CA GLY A 11 15.27 9.63 10.92
C GLY A 11 14.28 8.82 11.75
N PRO A 12 13.50 9.49 12.62
CA PRO A 12 12.43 8.86 13.38
C PRO A 12 11.24 8.51 12.47
N ALA A 13 10.65 7.33 12.67
CA ALA A 13 9.42 6.91 12.01
C ALA A 13 8.28 6.99 13.03
N THR A 14 7.75 8.19 13.26
CA THR A 14 6.74 8.45 14.29
C THR A 14 5.41 8.86 13.69
N MET A 15 4.33 8.45 14.35
CA MET A 15 2.97 8.87 14.04
C MET A 15 2.40 9.63 15.24
N SER A 16 1.89 10.84 15.00
CA SER A 16 1.27 11.69 16.02
C SER A 16 -0.24 11.76 15.80
N ILE A 17 -1.01 11.47 16.85
CA ILE A 17 -2.46 11.47 16.86
C ILE A 17 -2.92 12.59 17.79
N TYR A 18 -3.72 13.52 17.27
CA TYR A 18 -4.21 14.68 18.01
C TYR A 18 -5.66 14.43 18.43
N PHE A 19 -5.89 14.39 19.74
CA PHE A 19 -7.21 14.30 20.34
C PHE A 19 -7.62 15.67 20.85
N ARG A 20 -8.75 16.17 20.39
CA ARG A 20 -9.32 17.41 20.94
C ARG A 20 -10.10 17.08 22.20
N GLN A 21 -9.68 17.64 23.33
CA GLN A 21 -10.45 17.49 24.57
C GLN A 21 -11.68 18.38 24.45
N THR A 22 -12.88 17.82 24.62
CA THR A 22 -14.14 18.53 24.43
C THR A 22 -14.27 19.72 25.40
N ALA A 23 -13.86 20.91 24.97
CA ALA A 23 -14.41 22.15 25.50
C ALA A 23 -15.67 22.45 24.68
N THR A 24 -16.81 22.44 25.37
CA THR A 24 -18.14 22.90 24.92
C THR A 24 -18.10 24.37 24.48
N GLY A 25 -17.43 24.67 23.37
CA GLY A 25 -17.25 26.04 22.90
C GLY A 25 -15.99 26.33 22.08
N ALA A 26 -15.28 25.32 21.54
CA ALA A 26 -14.17 25.59 20.63
C ALA A 26 -14.67 26.26 19.34
N ALA A 27 -14.58 27.59 19.29
CA ALA A 27 -14.65 28.34 18.06
C ALA A 27 -13.72 27.67 17.05
N ARG A 28 -14.23 27.47 15.83
CA ARG A 28 -13.43 26.95 14.73
C ARG A 28 -12.41 28.03 14.40
N ASN A 29 -11.26 28.03 15.06
CA ASN A 29 -10.08 28.76 14.59
C ASN A 29 -9.70 28.10 13.27
N MET A 30 -10.36 28.57 12.20
CA MET A 30 -10.00 28.25 10.83
C MET A 30 -8.66 28.91 10.59
N VAL A 31 -7.58 28.18 10.91
CA VAL A 31 -6.24 28.56 10.47
C VAL A 31 -6.33 28.76 8.95
N PRO A 32 -5.89 29.90 8.40
CA PRO A 32 -5.92 30.16 6.96
C PRO A 32 -5.39 28.95 6.18
N LEU A 33 -5.94 28.65 5.00
CA LEU A 33 -5.59 27.45 4.23
C LEU A 33 -4.07 27.32 3.98
N ALA A 34 -3.36 28.45 3.87
CA ALA A 34 -1.91 28.53 3.72
C ALA A 34 -1.10 28.08 4.96
N GLN A 35 -1.72 27.99 6.13
CA GLN A 35 -1.13 27.57 7.40
C GLN A 35 -1.59 26.17 7.83
N GLN A 36 -2.46 25.51 7.06
CA GLN A 36 -2.84 24.14 7.36
C GLN A 36 -1.72 23.18 6.95
N PRO A 37 -1.34 22.23 7.81
CA PRO A 37 -0.33 21.26 7.47
C PRO A 37 -0.80 20.43 6.28
N HIS A 38 0.12 20.10 5.37
CA HIS A 38 -0.15 19.27 4.21
C HIS A 38 0.89 18.15 4.10
N SER A 39 0.59 17.13 3.30
CA SER A 39 1.52 16.03 3.05
C SER A 39 2.70 16.52 2.21
N SER A 40 3.91 16.07 2.53
CA SER A 40 5.13 16.43 1.79
C SER A 40 6.02 15.21 1.55
N THR A 41 6.92 15.31 0.58
CA THR A 41 7.88 14.26 0.20
C THR A 41 9.32 14.56 0.62
N THR A 42 9.54 15.79 1.09
CA THR A 42 10.84 16.43 1.30
C THR A 42 11.01 16.92 2.73
N SER A 43 10.18 16.43 3.66
CA SER A 43 10.19 16.79 5.07
C SER A 43 9.77 18.24 5.38
N GLU A 44 9.05 18.91 4.48
CA GLU A 44 8.74 20.35 4.60
C GLU A 44 7.63 20.66 5.62
N CYS A 45 6.80 19.67 5.96
CA CYS A 45 5.67 19.84 6.87
C CYS A 45 5.78 18.90 8.07
N PRO A 46 6.66 19.19 9.05
CA PRO A 46 6.76 18.39 10.26
C PRO A 46 5.47 18.46 11.10
N ALA A 47 5.30 17.48 11.99
CA ALA A 47 4.16 17.43 12.89
C ALA A 47 4.12 18.71 13.78
N PRO A 48 3.02 19.47 13.78
CA PRO A 48 2.92 20.69 14.57
C PRO A 48 2.84 20.38 16.07
N ALA A 49 3.18 21.37 16.91
CA ALA A 49 2.90 21.27 18.34
C ALA A 49 1.37 21.23 18.58
N PRO A 50 0.88 20.56 19.65
CA PRO A 50 -0.53 20.61 20.01
C PRO A 50 -1.00 22.04 20.27
N GLU A 51 -2.22 22.34 19.85
CA GLU A 51 -2.91 23.56 20.24
C GLU A 51 -3.48 23.46 21.67
N GLU A 52 -3.93 24.59 22.22
CA GLU A 52 -4.55 24.64 23.54
C GLU A 52 -5.82 23.77 23.57
N GLY A 53 -5.88 22.80 24.48
CA GLY A 53 -6.98 21.83 24.56
C GLY A 53 -6.83 20.60 23.66
N GLU A 54 -5.69 20.44 22.98
CA GLU A 54 -5.35 19.23 22.23
C GLU A 54 -4.34 18.35 23.00
N ARG A 55 -4.60 17.05 23.03
CA ARG A 55 -3.69 16.02 23.54
C ARG A 55 -3.08 15.28 22.37
N VAL A 56 -1.75 15.24 22.30
CA VAL A 56 -1.03 14.41 21.31
C VAL A 56 -0.67 13.07 21.91
N VAL A 57 -0.88 12.00 21.15
CA VAL A 57 -0.34 10.68 21.43
C VAL A 57 0.59 10.29 20.27
N THR A 58 1.83 9.98 20.61
CA THR A 58 2.86 9.60 19.62
C THR A 58 3.09 8.09 19.67
N ILE A 59 3.25 7.48 18.51
CA ILE A 59 3.61 6.07 18.31
C ILE A 59 4.91 6.00 17.52
N ASP A 60 5.91 5.30 18.06
CA ASP A 60 7.14 4.98 17.33
C ASP A 60 6.93 3.69 16.53
N MET A 61 7.16 3.77 15.23
CA MET A 61 6.95 2.70 14.26
C MET A 61 8.27 2.11 13.76
N LYS A 62 9.42 2.64 14.20
CA LYS A 62 10.72 2.21 13.68
C LYS A 62 11.01 0.76 14.09
N ASN A 63 11.42 -0.06 13.12
CA ASN A 63 11.75 -1.48 13.30
C ASN A 63 10.60 -2.33 13.89
N ARG A 64 9.34 -1.97 13.60
CA ARG A 64 8.16 -2.71 14.06
C ARG A 64 7.34 -3.24 12.89
N HIS A 65 6.69 -4.38 13.11
CA HIS A 65 5.72 -4.93 12.17
C HIS A 65 4.41 -4.12 12.21
N SER A 66 3.68 -4.08 11.09
CA SER A 66 2.45 -3.31 10.96
C SER A 66 1.36 -3.74 11.93
N GLU A 67 1.27 -5.03 12.25
CA GLU A 67 0.30 -5.56 13.23
C GLU A 67 0.54 -4.97 14.63
N ALA A 68 1.78 -5.00 15.11
CA ALA A 68 2.12 -4.43 16.42
C ALA A 68 1.94 -2.90 16.48
N ILE A 69 2.02 -2.20 15.34
CA ILE A 69 1.72 -0.76 15.26
C ILE A 69 0.21 -0.54 15.31
N TYR A 70 -0.55 -1.39 14.61
CA TYR A 70 -2.01 -1.34 14.59
C TYR A 70 -2.61 -1.62 15.98
N ASP A 71 -2.11 -2.62 16.69
CA ASP A 71 -2.57 -2.96 18.04
C ASP A 71 -2.36 -1.77 19.00
N GLU A 72 -1.16 -1.18 19.00
CA GLU A 72 -0.87 0.01 19.81
C GLU A 72 -1.73 1.22 19.39
N PHE A 73 -2.01 1.38 18.10
CA PHE A 73 -2.91 2.41 17.61
C PHE A 73 -4.33 2.22 18.15
N MET A 74 -4.86 1.00 18.10
CA MET A 74 -6.19 0.67 18.62
C MET A 74 -6.26 0.87 20.13
N GLU A 75 -5.25 0.42 20.88
CA GLU A 75 -5.14 0.62 22.32
C GLU A 75 -5.11 2.11 22.72
N LYS A 76 -4.31 2.91 22.00
CA LYS A 76 -4.14 4.35 22.31
C LYS A 76 -5.33 5.20 21.90
N THR A 77 -6.02 4.82 20.81
CA THR A 77 -7.19 5.55 20.32
C THR A 77 -8.48 5.12 21.01
N GLY A 78 -8.53 3.90 21.55
CA GLY A 78 -9.75 3.32 22.12
C GLY A 78 -10.85 3.13 21.07
N ALA A 79 -10.48 3.03 19.79
CA ALA A 79 -11.43 2.87 18.70
C ALA A 79 -12.14 1.51 18.77
N THR A 80 -13.43 1.49 18.46
CA THR A 80 -14.22 0.26 18.41
C THR A 80 -14.14 -0.36 17.01
N LEU A 81 -13.93 -1.68 16.96
CA LEU A 81 -13.98 -2.43 15.71
C LEU A 81 -15.42 -2.45 15.17
N VAL A 82 -15.56 -2.12 13.88
CA VAL A 82 -16.83 -2.24 13.15
C VAL A 82 -16.79 -3.55 12.38
N ALA A 83 -17.74 -4.43 12.69
CA ALA A 83 -17.88 -5.71 11.99
C ALA A 83 -18.49 -5.49 10.59
N PRO A 84 -18.08 -6.27 9.57
CA PRO A 84 -18.64 -6.18 8.23
C PRO A 84 -20.11 -6.57 8.24
N THR A 85 -20.90 -5.86 7.45
CA THR A 85 -22.31 -6.16 7.20
C THR A 85 -22.46 -7.49 6.44
N PRO A 86 -23.64 -8.14 6.46
CA PRO A 86 -23.86 -9.38 5.72
C PRO A 86 -23.58 -9.25 4.22
N ASP A 87 -23.94 -8.12 3.61
CA ASP A 87 -23.71 -7.85 2.19
C ASP A 87 -22.20 -7.76 1.88
N GLU A 88 -21.44 -7.04 2.72
CA GLU A 88 -19.96 -6.96 2.59
C GLU A 88 -19.30 -8.32 2.77
N GLN A 89 -19.81 -9.20 3.64
CA GLN A 89 -19.29 -10.56 3.80
C GLN A 89 -19.49 -11.40 2.53
N VAL A 90 -20.63 -11.24 1.85
CA VAL A 90 -20.88 -11.91 0.56
C VAL A 90 -19.93 -11.39 -0.51
N GLU A 91 -19.69 -10.08 -0.57
CA GLU A 91 -18.71 -9.50 -1.50
C GLU A 91 -17.29 -10.03 -1.25
N MET A 92 -16.88 -10.15 0.02
CA MET A 92 -15.59 -10.73 0.37
C MET A 92 -15.45 -12.18 -0.13
N GLN A 93 -16.47 -13.00 0.05
CA GLN A 93 -16.48 -14.38 -0.45
C GLN A 93 -16.39 -14.44 -1.99
N GLN A 94 -17.14 -13.57 -2.68
CA GLN A 94 -17.07 -13.50 -4.15
C GLN A 94 -15.67 -13.12 -4.65
N VAL A 95 -14.99 -12.20 -3.96
CA VAL A 95 -13.61 -11.84 -4.29
C VAL A 95 -12.65 -13.01 -4.07
N GLU A 96 -12.85 -13.80 -3.02
CA GLU A 96 -12.05 -15.00 -2.76
C GLU A 96 -12.24 -16.06 -3.84
N GLU A 97 -13.48 -16.37 -4.22
CA GLU A 97 -13.77 -17.30 -5.32
C GLU A 97 -13.15 -16.85 -6.65
N LEU A 98 -13.20 -15.54 -6.94
CA LEU A 98 -12.57 -14.98 -8.13
C LEU A 98 -11.05 -15.11 -8.10
N ARG A 99 -10.42 -14.96 -6.93
CA ARG A 99 -8.96 -15.12 -6.78
C ARG A 99 -8.53 -16.56 -7.04
N GLU A 100 -9.30 -17.54 -6.56
CA GLU A 100 -9.02 -18.96 -6.79
C GLU A 100 -9.10 -19.31 -8.27
N LYS A 101 -10.21 -18.94 -8.94
CA LYS A 101 -10.38 -19.13 -10.39
C LYS A 101 -9.26 -18.45 -11.18
N ALA A 102 -8.94 -17.19 -10.82
CA ALA A 102 -7.87 -16.46 -11.47
C ALA A 102 -6.48 -17.09 -11.27
N ALA A 103 -6.23 -17.79 -10.17
CA ALA A 103 -4.97 -18.50 -9.97
C ALA A 103 -4.84 -19.70 -10.92
N VAL A 104 -5.92 -20.47 -11.08
CA VAL A 104 -5.98 -21.62 -12.00
C VAL A 104 -5.81 -21.16 -13.45
N ASP A 105 -6.58 -20.14 -13.86
CA ASP A 105 -6.54 -19.63 -15.24
C ASP A 105 -5.15 -19.06 -15.58
N ARG A 106 -4.51 -18.34 -14.65
CA ARG A 106 -3.15 -17.85 -14.83
C ARG A 106 -2.15 -18.99 -15.03
N ALA A 107 -2.30 -20.10 -14.30
CA ALA A 107 -1.43 -21.25 -14.46
C ALA A 107 -1.62 -21.94 -15.84
N ILE A 108 -2.87 -22.10 -16.27
CA ILE A 108 -3.20 -22.68 -17.59
C ILE A 108 -2.65 -21.80 -18.70
N MET A 109 -2.93 -20.50 -18.66
CA MET A 109 -2.50 -19.58 -19.70
C MET A 109 -0.97 -19.44 -19.74
N LYS A 110 -0.32 -19.44 -18.58
CA LYS A 110 1.15 -19.47 -18.52
C LYS A 110 1.70 -20.70 -19.25
N LYS A 111 1.17 -21.89 -18.97
CA LYS A 111 1.59 -23.12 -19.66
C LYS A 111 1.41 -23.01 -21.17
N TYR A 112 0.24 -22.55 -21.62
CA TYR A 112 -0.05 -22.35 -23.03
C TYR A 112 0.92 -21.38 -23.72
N ILE A 113 1.22 -20.24 -23.08
CA ILE A 113 2.17 -19.25 -23.60
C ILE A 113 3.59 -19.84 -23.65
N ASP A 114 4.00 -20.56 -22.60
CA ASP A 114 5.33 -21.16 -22.52
C ASP A 114 5.52 -22.26 -23.58
N ASP A 115 4.51 -23.08 -23.81
CA ASP A 115 4.50 -24.11 -24.86
C ASP A 115 4.58 -23.49 -26.25
N LYS A 116 3.76 -22.48 -26.55
CA LYS A 116 3.85 -21.72 -27.82
C LYS A 116 5.22 -21.09 -28.03
N ARG A 117 5.76 -20.43 -27.01
CA ARG A 117 7.09 -19.80 -27.07
C ARG A 117 8.19 -20.84 -27.26
N ARG A 118 8.02 -22.07 -26.78
CA ARG A 118 8.95 -23.17 -27.00
C ARG A 118 8.88 -23.67 -28.45
N GLU A 119 7.69 -23.86 -28.99
CA GLU A 119 7.46 -24.26 -30.38
C GLU A 119 8.02 -23.22 -31.36
N GLU A 120 7.71 -21.94 -31.15
CA GLU A 120 8.22 -20.84 -31.97
C GLU A 120 9.76 -20.79 -31.99
N ARG A 121 10.40 -20.97 -30.83
CA ARG A 121 11.87 -21.04 -30.73
C ARG A 121 12.45 -22.23 -31.47
N MET A 122 11.83 -23.40 -31.35
CA MET A 122 12.27 -24.60 -32.07
C MET A 122 12.16 -24.42 -33.58
N LEU A 123 11.04 -23.89 -34.07
CA LEU A 123 10.84 -23.62 -35.49
C LEU A 123 11.81 -22.54 -36.01
N ALA A 124 12.08 -21.50 -35.22
CA ALA A 124 13.05 -20.48 -35.58
C ALA A 124 14.48 -21.05 -35.70
N GLN A 125 14.90 -21.90 -34.75
CA GLN A 125 16.19 -22.58 -34.81
C GLN A 125 16.30 -23.49 -36.04
N ALA A 126 15.28 -24.32 -36.30
CA ALA A 126 15.27 -25.20 -37.47
C ALA A 126 15.33 -24.44 -38.80
N ARG A 127 14.65 -23.28 -38.90
CA ARG A 127 14.74 -22.39 -40.07
C ARG A 127 16.14 -21.81 -40.24
N GLN A 128 16.74 -21.32 -39.16
CA GLN A 128 18.11 -20.78 -39.18
C GLN A 128 19.14 -21.84 -39.60
N GLU A 129 19.03 -23.07 -39.08
CA GLU A 129 19.91 -24.18 -39.45
C GLU A 129 19.74 -24.58 -40.93
N ALA A 130 18.50 -24.66 -41.42
CA ALA A 130 18.22 -24.97 -42.82
C ALA A 130 18.74 -23.88 -43.78
N GLU A 131 18.58 -22.61 -43.42
CA GLU A 131 19.14 -21.49 -44.19
C GLU A 131 20.67 -21.52 -44.19
N ALA A 132 21.31 -21.80 -43.05
CA ALA A 132 22.76 -21.93 -42.94
C ALA A 132 23.31 -23.08 -43.80
N ILE A 133 22.66 -24.25 -43.80
CA ILE A 133 23.05 -25.39 -44.65
C ILE A 133 22.89 -25.04 -46.14
N ARG A 134 21.81 -24.33 -46.50
CA ARG A 134 21.59 -23.89 -47.89
C ARG A 134 22.67 -22.92 -48.35
N MET A 135 23.10 -21.99 -47.50
CA MET A 135 24.18 -21.05 -47.82
C MET A 135 25.55 -21.73 -47.87
N ALA A 136 25.79 -22.78 -47.07
CA ALA A 136 27.05 -23.52 -47.07
C ALA A 136 27.21 -24.47 -48.28
N ASN A 137 26.10 -24.85 -48.93
CA ASN A 137 26.07 -25.74 -50.09
C ASN A 137 25.94 -25.00 -51.44
N GLN A 138 26.03 -23.66 -51.45
CA GLN A 138 26.19 -22.82 -52.65
C GLN A 138 27.65 -22.37 -52.78
#